data_AF-A0A955Q0U0-F1
#
_entry.id   AF-A0A955Q0U0-F1
#
_cell.length_a   1.000
_cell.length_b   1.000
_cell.length_c   1.000
_cell.angle_alpha   90.00
_cell.angle_beta   90.00
_cell.angle_gamma   90.00
#
_symmetry.space_group_name_H-M   'P 1'
#
loop_
_entity.id
_entity.type
_entity.pdbx_description
1 polymer ?
#
loop_
_entity_poly.entity_id
_entity_poly.type
_entity_poly.pdbx_seq_one_letter_code
_entity_poly.pdbx_strand_id
1 'polypeptide(L)'
;MNQLTPRPFQTNTLSNLLLLTLFALSLLAFPQFAIAEEELAPQPFSDLNLRFSNRPLTPPASLILQTIPLTGLSVARPFVAPNPQAVIFEDDHRQRVAVLSTDSSGALILYLLEPLPLDPKLPALFECAHNRGCEADRTPLTGGLGCLALCIKELLELSALNQ
;
A
#
# COMPACT_ATOMS: atom_id res chain seq x y z
N MET A 1 -79.74 14.54 35.06
CA MET A 1 -78.80 13.65 34.36
C MET A 1 -78.15 14.46 33.24
N ASN A 2 -76.88 14.81 33.39
CA ASN A 2 -76.11 15.64 32.47
C ASN A 2 -75.56 14.77 31.32
N GLN A 3 -75.72 15.19 30.08
CA GLN A 3 -74.93 14.65 28.95
C GLN A 3 -74.01 15.74 28.41
N LEU A 4 -72.70 15.49 28.52
CA LEU A 4 -71.63 16.26 27.88
C LEU A 4 -71.35 15.69 26.48
N THR A 5 -71.36 16.58 25.48
CA THR A 5 -70.71 16.40 24.17
C THR A 5 -69.18 16.52 24.26
N PRO A 6 -68.42 15.98 23.29
CA PRO A 6 -67.38 16.81 22.67
C PRO A 6 -67.32 16.77 21.14
N ARG A 7 -66.80 17.88 20.61
CA ARG A 7 -66.71 18.35 19.23
C ARG A 7 -65.53 17.73 18.43
N PRO A 8 -65.55 17.85 17.08
CA PRO A 8 -64.46 17.42 16.22
C PRO A 8 -63.21 18.31 16.33
N PHE A 9 -62.04 17.67 16.23
CA PHE A 9 -60.71 18.28 16.17
C PHE A 9 -60.55 19.14 14.91
N GLN A 10 -60.35 20.44 15.09
CA GLN A 10 -59.80 21.33 14.05
C GLN A 10 -58.27 21.27 14.12
N THR A 11 -57.65 20.74 13.08
CA THR A 11 -56.19 20.75 12.91
C THR A 11 -55.76 22.11 12.36
N ASN A 12 -55.01 22.86 13.17
CA ASN A 12 -54.50 24.19 12.84
C ASN A 12 -53.43 24.12 11.75
N THR A 13 -53.79 24.51 10.53
CA THR A 13 -52.93 24.60 9.34
C THR A 13 -51.71 25.51 9.52
N LEU A 14 -51.77 26.47 10.45
CA LEU A 14 -50.66 27.37 10.81
C LEU A 14 -49.48 26.65 11.47
N SER A 15 -49.73 25.60 12.25
CA SER A 15 -48.67 24.86 12.96
C SER A 15 -47.79 24.06 11.99
N ASN A 16 -48.40 23.48 10.95
CA ASN A 16 -47.69 22.71 9.94
C ASN A 16 -46.85 23.59 9.01
N LEU A 17 -47.32 24.82 8.74
CA LEU A 17 -46.57 25.76 7.90
C LEU A 17 -45.29 26.26 8.61
N LEU A 18 -45.35 26.47 9.93
CA LEU A 18 -44.21 26.89 10.74
C LEU A 18 -43.12 25.80 10.87
N LEU A 19 -43.53 24.53 10.95
CA LEU A 19 -42.61 23.39 10.97
C LEU A 19 -41.87 23.21 9.64
N LEU A 20 -42.57 23.42 8.51
CA LEU A 20 -41.98 23.33 7.17
C LEU A 20 -40.96 24.44 6.91
N THR A 21 -41.20 25.67 7.40
CA THR A 21 -40.24 26.76 7.22
C THR A 21 -38.99 26.58 8.07
N LEU A 22 -39.12 26.11 9.32
CA LEU A 22 -37.97 25.77 10.17
C LEU A 22 -37.10 24.65 9.58
N PHE A 23 -37.71 23.64 8.94
CA PHE A 23 -36.97 22.57 8.27
C PHE A 23 -36.27 23.03 6.97
N ALA A 24 -36.87 23.97 6.23
CA ALA A 24 -36.22 24.55 5.05
C ALA A 24 -35.04 25.47 5.42
N LEU A 25 -35.11 26.17 6.55
CA LEU A 25 -34.04 27.02 7.06
C LEU A 25 -32.85 26.21 7.61
N SER A 26 -33.08 25.02 8.19
CA SER A 26 -31.99 24.14 8.62
C SER A 26 -31.23 23.50 7.44
N LEU A 27 -31.88 23.28 6.29
CA LEU A 27 -31.22 22.78 5.08
C LEU A 27 -30.28 23.80 4.42
N LEU A 28 -30.50 25.11 4.64
CA LEU A 28 -29.64 26.18 4.10
C LEU A 28 -28.44 26.51 5.01
N ALA A 29 -28.41 25.99 6.24
CA ALA A 29 -27.34 26.25 7.21
C ALA A 29 -26.19 25.22 7.19
N PHE A 30 -26.30 24.17 6.38
CA PHE A 30 -25.18 23.27 6.13
C PHE A 30 -24.51 23.68 4.82
N PRO A 31 -23.41 24.43 4.84
CA PRO A 31 -22.55 24.47 3.66
C PRO A 31 -22.18 23.01 3.42
N GLN A 32 -22.49 22.54 2.22
CA GLN A 32 -21.98 21.28 1.71
C GLN A 32 -20.50 21.26 2.08
N PHE A 33 -20.10 20.29 2.89
CA PHE A 33 -18.71 19.98 3.12
C PHE A 33 -18.12 19.74 1.73
N ALA A 34 -17.48 20.77 1.19
CA ALA A 34 -16.54 20.64 0.11
C ALA A 34 -15.53 19.63 0.65
N ILE A 35 -15.62 18.40 0.16
CA ILE A 35 -14.57 17.43 0.31
C ILE A 35 -13.41 18.08 -0.43
N ALA A 36 -12.59 18.82 0.31
CA ALA A 36 -11.25 19.09 -0.13
C ALA A 36 -10.66 17.70 -0.38
N GLU A 37 -10.36 17.38 -1.64
CA GLU A 37 -9.29 16.45 -1.94
C GLU A 37 -8.04 17.05 -1.30
N GLU A 38 -7.89 16.77 0.00
CA GLU A 38 -6.62 16.84 0.67
C GLU A 38 -5.78 15.82 -0.08
N GLU A 39 -4.97 16.32 -1.00
CA GLU A 39 -3.89 15.58 -1.67
C GLU A 39 -3.08 14.97 -0.53
N LEU A 40 -3.43 13.73 -0.19
CA LEU A 40 -2.87 13.00 0.92
C LEU A 40 -1.40 12.82 0.57
N ALA A 41 -0.55 13.68 1.14
CA ALA A 41 0.88 13.58 0.98
C ALA A 41 1.28 12.12 1.25
N PRO A 42 2.11 11.50 0.39
CA PRO A 42 2.49 10.10 0.55
C PRO A 42 2.97 9.88 1.99
N GLN A 43 2.24 9.07 2.76
CA GLN A 43 2.68 8.75 4.11
C GLN A 43 3.86 7.79 4.01
N PRO A 44 4.92 7.99 4.79
CA PRO A 44 6.04 7.07 4.81
C PRO A 44 5.57 5.69 5.29
N PHE A 45 5.82 4.65 4.50
CA PHE A 45 5.51 3.27 4.89
C PHE A 45 6.60 2.75 5.84
N SER A 46 6.18 2.09 6.93
CA SER A 46 7.09 1.57 7.98
C SER A 46 6.97 0.06 8.23
N ASP A 47 5.99 -0.62 7.62
CA ASP A 47 5.83 -2.07 7.72
C ASP A 47 5.49 -2.71 6.37
N LEU A 48 6.50 -2.90 5.53
CA LEU A 48 6.30 -3.56 4.24
C LEU A 48 6.09 -5.08 4.42
N ASN A 49 4.94 -5.54 3.94
CA ASN A 49 4.62 -6.96 3.82
C ASN A 49 5.32 -7.57 2.61
N LEU A 50 5.94 -8.74 2.81
CA LEU A 50 6.63 -9.49 1.76
C LEU A 50 5.76 -10.64 1.25
N ARG A 51 5.46 -10.62 -0.05
CA ARG A 51 4.70 -11.70 -0.70
C ARG A 51 5.53 -12.40 -1.75
N PHE A 52 5.84 -13.66 -1.48
CA PHE A 52 6.67 -14.49 -2.35
C PHE A 52 5.85 -15.14 -3.46
N SER A 53 6.45 -15.22 -4.64
CA SER A 53 5.93 -15.95 -5.81
C SER A 53 6.97 -16.97 -6.26
N ASN A 54 6.53 -18.17 -6.61
CA ASN A 54 7.37 -19.21 -7.23
C ASN A 54 7.53 -19.03 -8.75
N ARG A 55 7.03 -17.93 -9.30
CA ARG A 55 7.17 -17.53 -10.71
C ARG A 55 7.79 -16.13 -10.80
N PRO A 56 8.58 -15.86 -11.85
CA PRO A 56 9.00 -14.50 -12.17
C PRO A 56 7.78 -13.59 -12.31
N LEU A 57 7.92 -12.35 -11.85
CA LEU A 57 6.89 -11.33 -11.96
C LEU A 57 7.48 -10.08 -12.59
N THR A 58 6.85 -9.62 -13.67
CA THR A 58 7.12 -8.33 -14.27
C THR A 58 5.85 -7.48 -14.14
N PRO A 59 5.90 -6.34 -13.45
CA PRO A 59 4.77 -5.43 -13.39
C PRO A 59 4.37 -4.93 -14.79
N PRO A 60 3.11 -4.50 -15.01
CA PRO A 60 2.74 -3.76 -16.21
C PRO A 60 3.65 -2.54 -16.41
N ALA A 61 4.13 -2.31 -17.63
CA ALA A 61 5.08 -1.24 -17.93
C ALA A 61 4.58 0.16 -17.51
N SER A 62 3.26 0.39 -17.54
CA SER A 62 2.64 1.64 -17.12
C SER A 62 2.75 1.94 -15.63
N LEU A 63 3.06 0.94 -14.79
CA LEU A 63 3.21 1.08 -13.34
C LEU A 63 4.68 1.17 -12.91
N ILE A 64 5.62 0.88 -13.81
CA ILE A 64 7.04 0.86 -13.48
C ILE A 64 7.58 2.29 -13.56
N LEU A 65 8.00 2.83 -12.42
CA LEU A 65 8.67 4.12 -12.35
C LEU A 65 10.17 3.99 -12.57
N GLN A 66 10.76 2.91 -12.06
CA GLN A 66 12.18 2.61 -12.24
C GLN A 66 12.42 1.12 -12.34
N THR A 67 13.33 0.72 -13.23
CA THR A 67 13.87 -0.64 -13.31
C THR A 67 15.34 -0.61 -12.94
N ILE A 68 15.72 -1.37 -11.92
CA ILE A 68 17.08 -1.44 -11.41
C ILE A 68 17.58 -2.88 -11.55
N PRO A 69 18.44 -3.17 -12.54
CA PRO A 69 19.16 -4.43 -12.61
C PRO A 69 20.13 -4.54 -11.44
N LEU A 70 20.04 -5.60 -10.64
CA LEU A 70 20.90 -5.84 -9.49
C LEU A 70 22.15 -6.63 -9.90
N THR A 71 22.90 -6.09 -10.85
CA THR A 71 24.10 -6.74 -11.40
C THR A 71 25.18 -6.90 -10.33
N GLY A 72 25.73 -8.12 -10.20
CA GLY A 72 26.75 -8.42 -9.19
C GLY A 72 26.18 -8.95 -7.87
N LEU A 73 24.85 -8.95 -7.69
CA LEU A 73 24.19 -9.73 -6.64
C LEU A 73 23.80 -11.11 -7.18
N SER A 74 23.96 -12.11 -6.32
CA SER A 74 23.43 -13.45 -6.55
C SER A 74 22.77 -13.94 -5.27
N VAL A 75 21.83 -14.88 -5.41
CA VAL A 75 21.09 -15.44 -4.28
C VAL A 75 21.13 -16.96 -4.31
N ALA A 76 21.33 -17.55 -3.15
CA ALA A 76 21.33 -19.00 -3.01
C ALA A 76 19.90 -19.55 -3.24
N ARG A 77 19.78 -20.60 -4.05
CA ARG A 77 18.51 -21.33 -4.18
C ARG A 77 18.30 -22.24 -2.96
N PRO A 78 17.11 -22.24 -2.35
CA PRO A 78 16.83 -23.10 -1.20
C PRO A 78 16.97 -24.57 -1.59
N PHE A 79 17.21 -25.43 -0.58
CA PHE A 79 17.28 -26.89 -0.82
C PHE A 79 15.91 -27.52 -1.13
N VAL A 80 14.83 -26.88 -0.70
CA VAL A 80 13.47 -27.40 -0.82
C VAL A 80 12.71 -26.63 -1.90
N ALA A 81 11.98 -27.35 -2.74
CA ALA A 81 11.10 -26.78 -3.77
C ALA A 81 9.68 -26.52 -3.23
N PRO A 82 8.92 -25.56 -3.79
CA PRO A 82 9.28 -24.67 -4.91
C PRO A 82 10.14 -23.47 -4.47
N ASN A 83 11.13 -23.11 -5.30
CA ASN A 83 11.96 -21.92 -5.07
C ASN A 83 11.17 -20.64 -5.39
N PRO A 84 11.16 -19.62 -4.51
CA PRO A 84 10.66 -18.31 -4.90
C PRO A 84 11.51 -17.70 -6.02
N GLN A 85 10.84 -17.02 -6.93
CA GLN A 85 11.40 -16.33 -8.10
C GLN A 85 11.02 -14.85 -8.12
N ALA A 86 10.10 -14.41 -7.27
CA ALA A 86 9.79 -13.01 -7.09
C ALA A 86 9.27 -12.70 -5.68
N VAL A 87 9.37 -11.45 -5.29
CA VAL A 87 8.86 -10.89 -4.03
C VAL A 87 8.18 -9.56 -4.33
N ILE A 88 6.94 -9.41 -3.89
CA ILE A 88 6.21 -8.15 -3.93
C ILE A 88 6.33 -7.50 -2.54
N PHE A 89 6.65 -6.21 -2.53
CA PHE A 89 6.68 -5.38 -1.33
C PHE A 89 5.37 -4.58 -1.30
N GLU A 90 4.52 -4.85 -0.32
CA GLU A 90 3.22 -4.20 -0.14
C GLU A 90 3.19 -3.42 1.17
N ASP A 91 2.67 -2.20 1.17
CA ASP A 91 2.43 -1.45 2.41
C ASP A 91 1.20 -1.98 3.17
N ASP A 92 0.87 -1.32 4.29
CA ASP A 92 -0.30 -1.67 5.12
C ASP A 92 -1.65 -1.45 4.42
N HIS A 93 -1.66 -0.59 3.39
CA HIS A 93 -2.82 -0.34 2.53
C HIS A 93 -2.90 -1.30 1.34
N ARG A 94 -2.00 -2.30 1.27
CA ARG A 94 -1.85 -3.25 0.15
C ARG A 94 -1.47 -2.59 -1.17
N GLN A 95 -0.93 -1.37 -1.13
CA GLN A 95 -0.30 -0.74 -2.28
C GLN A 95 1.06 -1.38 -2.50
N ARG A 96 1.34 -1.71 -3.76
CA ARG A 96 2.60 -2.37 -4.14
C ARG A 96 3.64 -1.30 -4.36
N VAL A 97 4.68 -1.32 -3.55
CA VAL A 97 5.77 -0.34 -3.58
C VAL A 97 6.86 -0.78 -4.56
N ALA A 98 7.18 -2.07 -4.57
CA ALA A 98 8.23 -2.62 -5.41
C ALA A 98 7.99 -4.10 -5.71
N VAL A 99 8.70 -4.61 -6.73
CA VAL A 99 8.79 -6.03 -7.06
C VAL A 99 10.24 -6.40 -7.31
N LEU A 100 10.77 -7.33 -6.52
CA LEU A 100 12.01 -8.03 -6.83
C LEU A 100 11.66 -9.28 -7.64
N SER A 101 12.30 -9.50 -8.78
CA SER A 101 12.12 -10.73 -9.57
C SER A 101 13.44 -11.25 -10.10
N THR A 102 13.55 -12.56 -10.20
CA THR A 102 14.54 -13.22 -11.05
C THR A 102 13.98 -13.37 -12.46
N ASP A 103 14.77 -13.07 -13.47
CA ASP A 103 14.41 -13.39 -14.86
C ASP A 103 14.72 -14.86 -15.20
N SER A 104 14.50 -15.25 -16.47
CA SER A 104 14.79 -16.60 -16.95
C SER A 104 16.27 -17.00 -16.90
N SER A 105 17.18 -16.03 -16.84
CA SER A 105 18.62 -16.27 -16.69
C SER A 105 19.05 -16.35 -15.23
N GLY A 106 18.14 -16.05 -14.30
CA GLY A 106 18.43 -15.94 -12.87
C GLY A 106 18.95 -14.56 -12.45
N ALA A 107 18.98 -13.58 -13.36
CA ALA A 107 19.36 -12.22 -13.04
C ALA A 107 18.28 -11.54 -12.20
N LEU A 108 18.72 -10.76 -11.21
CA LEU A 108 17.85 -10.06 -10.27
C LEU A 108 17.50 -8.68 -10.79
N ILE A 109 16.22 -8.34 -10.78
CA ILE A 109 15.69 -7.05 -11.21
C ILE A 109 14.75 -6.53 -10.12
N LEU A 110 14.98 -5.30 -9.69
CA LEU A 110 14.08 -4.57 -8.80
C LEU A 110 13.28 -3.56 -9.63
N TYR A 111 11.95 -3.68 -9.59
CA TYR A 111 11.02 -2.72 -10.17
C TYR A 111 10.46 -1.85 -9.05
N LEU A 112 10.65 -0.54 -9.15
CA LEU A 112 10.00 0.43 -8.26
C LEU A 112 8.68 0.87 -8.88
N LEU A 113 7.64 0.88 -8.04
CA LEU A 113 6.28 1.28 -8.40
C LEU A 113 5.87 2.59 -7.72
N GLU A 114 6.64 3.02 -6.72
CA GLU A 114 6.49 4.29 -6.01
C GLU A 114 7.75 5.18 -6.16
N PRO A 115 7.61 6.51 -6.15
CA PRO A 115 8.71 7.44 -6.33
C PRO A 115 9.56 7.50 -5.05
N LEU A 116 10.63 6.70 -5.01
CA LEU A 116 11.55 6.62 -3.86
C LEU A 116 12.92 7.24 -4.20
N PRO A 117 13.53 8.02 -3.28
CA PRO A 117 14.83 8.65 -3.50
C PRO A 117 15.99 7.66 -3.33
N LEU A 118 16.02 6.62 -4.16
CA LEU A 118 17.04 5.56 -4.12
C LEU A 118 18.21 5.86 -5.07
N ASP A 119 19.45 5.68 -4.57
CA ASP A 119 20.61 5.57 -5.44
C ASP A 119 20.49 4.28 -6.28
N PRO A 120 20.48 4.34 -7.62
CA PRO A 120 20.35 3.16 -8.47
C PRO A 120 21.49 2.14 -8.31
N LYS A 121 22.64 2.52 -7.73
CA LYS A 121 23.73 1.58 -7.39
C LYS A 121 23.45 0.79 -6.12
N LEU A 122 22.55 1.28 -5.27
CA LEU A 122 22.08 0.64 -4.03
C LEU A 122 23.23 0.10 -3.14
N PRO A 123 24.29 0.86 -2.83
CA PRO A 123 25.47 0.32 -2.11
C PRO A 123 25.12 -0.34 -0.77
N ALA A 124 24.17 0.24 -0.01
CA ALA A 124 23.68 -0.33 1.24
C ALA A 124 23.00 -1.71 1.06
N LEU A 125 22.35 -1.95 -0.09
CA LEU A 125 21.76 -3.25 -0.40
C LEU A 125 22.85 -4.32 -0.57
N PHE A 126 23.93 -4.00 -1.28
CA PHE A 126 25.04 -4.91 -1.49
C PHE A 126 25.74 -5.26 -0.18
N GLU A 127 26.00 -4.25 0.65
CA GLU A 127 26.57 -4.45 1.98
C GLU A 127 25.68 -5.35 2.85
N CYS A 128 24.38 -5.06 2.90
CA CYS A 128 23.44 -5.88 3.65
C CYS A 128 23.40 -7.34 3.15
N ALA A 129 23.30 -7.55 1.84
CA ALA A 129 23.22 -8.87 1.25
C ALA A 129 24.48 -9.71 1.50
N HIS A 130 25.66 -9.07 1.42
CA HIS A 130 26.94 -9.69 1.73
C HIS A 130 27.04 -10.06 3.21
N ASN A 131 26.73 -9.11 4.12
CA ASN A 131 26.80 -9.33 5.56
C ASN A 131 25.83 -10.43 6.04
N ARG A 132 24.69 -10.59 5.36
CA ARG A 132 23.72 -11.67 5.62
C ARG A 132 24.05 -12.98 4.90
N GLY A 133 25.05 -13.01 4.03
CA GLY A 133 25.42 -14.21 3.27
C GLY A 133 24.34 -14.70 2.30
N CYS A 134 23.54 -13.79 1.73
CA CYS A 134 22.37 -14.16 0.91
C CYS A 134 22.73 -14.98 -0.34
N GLU A 135 23.98 -14.91 -0.82
CA GLU A 135 24.47 -15.68 -1.96
C GLU A 135 24.73 -17.16 -1.63
N ALA A 136 25.02 -17.47 -0.36
CA ALA A 136 25.51 -18.77 0.06
C ALA A 136 24.51 -19.53 0.96
N ASP A 137 23.67 -18.81 1.71
CA ASP A 137 22.74 -19.45 2.64
C ASP A 137 21.52 -20.04 1.92
N ARG A 138 21.48 -21.37 1.91
CA ARG A 138 20.42 -22.17 1.27
C ARG A 138 19.45 -22.78 2.27
N THR A 139 19.65 -22.51 3.57
CA THR A 139 18.85 -23.09 4.66
C THR A 139 17.45 -22.50 4.78
N PRO A 140 17.20 -21.19 4.54
CA PRO A 140 15.86 -20.64 4.64
C PRO A 140 14.95 -21.20 3.54
N LEU A 141 13.66 -21.38 3.85
CA LEU A 141 12.66 -21.84 2.88
C LEU A 141 12.49 -20.89 1.69
N THR A 142 12.73 -19.59 1.91
CA THR A 142 12.73 -18.55 0.89
C THR A 142 14.09 -18.36 0.21
N GLY A 143 15.10 -19.14 0.63
CA GLY A 143 16.48 -19.08 0.16
C GLY A 143 17.11 -17.69 0.29
N GLY A 144 18.14 -17.47 -0.52
CA GLY A 144 18.81 -16.18 -0.64
C GLY A 144 17.88 -15.07 -1.16
N LEU A 145 16.82 -15.40 -1.90
CA LEU A 145 15.87 -14.39 -2.38
C LEU A 145 15.11 -13.76 -1.21
N GLY A 146 14.71 -14.55 -0.21
CA GLY A 146 14.11 -14.04 1.02
C GLY A 146 15.10 -13.20 1.83
N CYS A 147 16.34 -13.66 1.96
CA CYS A 147 17.41 -12.89 2.61
C CYS A 147 17.60 -11.51 1.95
N LEU A 148 17.69 -11.49 0.62
CA LEU A 148 17.84 -10.25 -0.15
C LEU A 148 16.60 -9.35 -0.01
N ALA A 149 15.40 -9.94 -0.03
CA ALA A 149 14.17 -9.19 0.15
C ALA A 149 14.11 -8.47 1.51
N LEU A 150 14.65 -9.04 2.58
CA LEU A 150 14.76 -8.35 3.87
C LEU A 150 15.67 -7.11 3.79
N CYS A 151 16.79 -7.19 3.07
CA CYS A 151 17.65 -6.02 2.85
C CYS A 151 16.96 -4.93 2.03
N ILE A 152 16.20 -5.32 1.00
CA ILE A 152 15.42 -4.37 0.19
C ILE A 152 14.32 -3.73 1.04
N LYS A 153 13.62 -4.51 1.88
CA LYS A 153 12.60 -3.98 2.80
C LYS A 153 13.17 -2.86 3.67
N GLU A 154 14.28 -3.12 4.34
CA GLU A 154 14.95 -2.12 5.19
C GLU A 154 15.34 -0.87 4.40
N LEU A 155 15.88 -1.06 3.19
CA LEU A 155 16.26 0.06 2.32
C LEU A 155 15.05 0.89 1.87
N LEU A 156 13.95 0.25 1.49
CA LEU A 156 12.72 0.92 1.06
C LEU A 156 12.11 1.72 2.22
N GLU A 157 12.00 1.13 3.41
CA GLU A 157 11.47 1.78 4.60
C GLU A 157 12.31 2.98 5.02
N LEU A 158 13.65 2.84 5.01
CA LEU A 158 14.56 3.96 5.28
C LEU A 158 14.40 5.08 4.25
N SER A 159 14.14 4.74 2.99
CA SER A 159 14.00 5.72 1.92
C SER A 159 12.67 6.46 2.00
N ALA A 160 11.60 5.80 2.45
CA ALA A 160 10.31 6.43 2.68
C ALA A 160 10.37 7.47 3.81
N LEU A 161 11.15 7.22 4.87
CA LEU A 161 11.33 8.17 5.99
C LEU A 161 12.08 9.46 5.61
N ASN A 162 12.77 9.47 4.47
CA ASN A 162 13.58 10.60 4.01
C ASN A 162 12.93 11.39 2.86
N GLN A 163 11.65 11.13 2.58
CA GLN A 163 10.82 11.94 1.67
C GLN A 163 10.28 13.17 2.40
#